data_AF-A0A1W9R455-F1
#
_entry.id   AF-A0A1W9R455-F1
#
_cell.length_a   1.000
_cell.length_b   1.000
_cell.length_c   1.000
_cell.angle_alpha   90.00
_cell.angle_beta   90.00
_cell.angle_gamma   90.00
#
_symmetry.space_group_name_H-M   'P 1'
#
loop_
_entity.id
_entity.type
_entity.pdbx_description
1 polymer ?
#
loop_
_entity_poly.entity_id
_entity_poly.type
_entity_poly.pdbx_seq_one_letter_code
_entity_poly.pdbx_strand_id
1 'polypeptide(L)'
;MKENPAYKSGESVEVDSALWLMEGAMNLTYGFPFEEYGEFTTGTDVLTLTKNNTGEIDMDEVALKYEELIEKARTLYNSSGYEEKGLMVLNMEKQTEDNNEVTFEIETVTGDKNNDPWPFGQGDDWWYGEMGGGCNGNTQPGIDAAHELAGKYPTYKITECMAIAGPKSVEVKGGEEWLRRPGEPMDNYLDYYIFCVKDNVEPFVYNDNLCLLYNKMSVYYSYLDYVITNLARVHGGVPEGHVFIDFIDNNVYGDFQYIQSGSYTKYFHNFELLYGLPFDKPNCDPPIEL
;
A
#
# COMPACT_ATOMS: atom_id res chain seq x y z
N MET A 1 -7.63 13.58 -30.24
CA MET A 1 -8.69 12.67 -30.76
C MET A 1 -9.22 13.22 -32.08
N LYS A 2 -9.65 12.35 -33.00
CA LYS A 2 -10.31 12.73 -34.27
C LYS A 2 -11.63 13.45 -33.95
N GLU A 3 -11.90 14.52 -34.70
CA GLU A 3 -13.12 15.32 -34.68
C GLU A 3 -14.38 14.44 -34.75
N ASN A 4 -15.23 14.53 -33.73
CA ASN A 4 -16.57 13.95 -33.73
C ASN A 4 -17.59 15.10 -33.92
N PRO A 5 -18.25 15.23 -35.08
CA PRO A 5 -19.08 16.38 -35.45
C PRO A 5 -20.50 16.35 -34.83
N ALA A 6 -20.64 15.76 -33.63
CA ALA A 6 -21.93 15.49 -32.99
C ALA A 6 -22.07 16.07 -31.57
N TYR A 7 -21.26 17.06 -31.19
CA TYR A 7 -21.66 17.93 -30.08
C TYR A 7 -22.88 18.73 -30.54
N LYS A 8 -24.06 18.37 -30.03
CA LYS A 8 -25.26 19.18 -30.19
C LYS A 8 -25.04 20.45 -29.38
N SER A 9 -24.81 21.59 -30.03
CA SER A 9 -24.67 22.87 -29.32
C SER A 9 -25.95 23.17 -28.54
N GLY A 10 -25.83 23.51 -27.25
CA GLY A 10 -26.94 23.89 -26.38
C GLY A 10 -27.39 22.84 -25.35
N GLU A 11 -26.62 21.76 -25.15
CA GLU A 11 -26.83 20.86 -24.00
C GLU A 11 -26.16 21.47 -22.75
N SER A 12 -26.86 21.43 -21.61
CA SER A 12 -26.38 21.88 -20.30
C SER A 12 -26.49 20.74 -19.29
N VAL A 13 -25.69 20.82 -18.23
CA VAL A 13 -25.65 19.85 -17.13
C VAL A 13 -25.66 20.55 -15.79
N GLU A 14 -26.15 19.85 -14.77
CA GLU A 14 -26.03 20.33 -13.38
C GLU A 14 -24.56 20.46 -12.97
N VAL A 15 -24.29 21.39 -12.05
CA VAL A 15 -22.93 21.68 -11.52
C VAL A 15 -22.21 20.41 -11.06
N ASP A 16 -22.89 19.57 -10.28
CA ASP A 16 -22.29 18.34 -9.76
C ASP A 16 -21.99 17.34 -10.90
N SER A 17 -22.83 17.31 -11.93
CA SER A 17 -22.59 16.47 -13.12
C SER A 17 -21.38 16.95 -13.93
N ALA A 18 -21.19 18.27 -14.05
CA ALA A 18 -20.01 18.85 -14.70
C ALA A 18 -18.71 18.45 -13.96
N LEU A 19 -18.72 18.50 -12.63
CA LEU A 19 -17.60 18.04 -11.79
C LEU A 19 -17.28 16.57 -12.09
N TRP A 20 -18.28 15.68 -11.95
CA TRP A 20 -18.11 14.24 -12.18
C TRP A 20 -17.57 13.92 -13.57
N LEU A 21 -18.05 14.62 -14.61
CA LEU A 21 -17.59 14.43 -15.97
C LEU A 21 -16.12 14.83 -16.15
N MET A 22 -15.71 15.99 -15.63
CA MET A 22 -14.33 16.47 -15.75
C MET A 22 -13.36 15.63 -14.93
N GLU A 23 -13.67 15.36 -13.65
CA GLU A 23 -12.84 14.54 -12.77
C GLU A 23 -12.71 13.11 -13.30
N GLY A 24 -13.84 12.49 -13.65
CA GLY A 24 -13.87 11.14 -14.21
C GLY A 24 -13.09 11.03 -15.51
N ALA A 25 -13.20 12.01 -16.41
CA ALA A 25 -12.43 12.04 -17.66
C ALA A 25 -10.93 12.21 -17.41
N MET A 26 -10.53 13.06 -16.46
CA MET A 26 -9.11 13.22 -16.07
C MET A 26 -8.53 11.92 -15.52
N ASN A 27 -9.20 11.33 -14.52
CA ASN A 27 -8.72 10.11 -13.87
C ASN A 27 -8.70 8.91 -14.82
N LEU A 28 -9.68 8.79 -15.71
CA LEU A 28 -9.70 7.71 -16.72
C LEU A 28 -8.59 7.86 -17.77
N THR A 29 -8.26 9.09 -18.15
CA THR A 29 -7.33 9.36 -19.27
C THR A 29 -5.88 9.43 -18.82
N TYR A 30 -5.64 10.02 -17.64
CA TYR A 30 -4.31 10.37 -17.17
C TYR A 30 -3.98 9.79 -15.79
N GLY A 31 -4.98 9.31 -15.05
CA GLY A 31 -4.79 8.70 -13.74
C GLY A 31 -4.29 7.27 -13.84
N PHE A 32 -3.28 6.95 -13.02
CA PHE A 32 -2.71 5.62 -12.87
C PHE A 32 -2.77 5.18 -11.41
N PRO A 33 -3.98 5.04 -10.81
CA PRO A 33 -4.14 4.76 -9.39
C PRO A 33 -3.69 3.36 -8.96
N PHE A 34 -3.45 2.47 -9.94
CA PHE A 34 -3.02 1.09 -9.71
C PHE A 34 -1.54 0.86 -10.01
N GLU A 35 -0.81 1.91 -10.40
CA GLU A 35 0.64 1.83 -10.48
C GLU A 35 1.27 1.96 -9.10
N GLU A 36 2.52 1.52 -9.01
CA GLU A 36 3.28 1.46 -7.77
C GLU A 36 4.08 2.75 -7.58
N TYR A 37 3.93 3.41 -6.42
CA TYR A 37 4.58 4.68 -6.09
C TYR A 37 5.08 4.67 -4.64
N GLY A 38 6.33 5.03 -4.41
CA GLY A 38 6.92 4.99 -3.06
C GLY A 38 6.74 6.27 -2.25
N GLU A 39 6.61 7.42 -2.90
CA GLU A 39 6.33 8.71 -2.25
C GLU A 39 5.24 9.48 -3.00
N PHE A 40 4.54 10.35 -2.28
CA PHE A 40 3.44 11.14 -2.82
C PHE A 40 3.62 12.61 -2.52
N THR A 41 3.20 13.45 -3.45
CA THR A 41 3.03 14.88 -3.20
C THR A 41 1.69 15.34 -3.72
N THR A 42 1.10 16.28 -3.00
CA THR A 42 -0.22 16.84 -3.31
C THR A 42 -0.05 18.30 -3.68
N GLY A 43 -0.62 18.68 -4.82
CA GLY A 43 -0.71 20.06 -5.26
C GLY A 43 -2.17 20.48 -5.39
N THR A 44 -2.47 21.75 -5.10
CA THR A 44 -3.81 22.31 -5.23
C THR A 44 -3.83 23.54 -6.14
N ASP A 45 -4.93 23.71 -6.87
CA ASP A 45 -5.26 24.90 -7.66
C ASP A 45 -6.79 25.09 -7.67
N VAL A 46 -7.29 26.14 -8.32
CA VAL A 46 -8.71 26.45 -8.43
C VAL A 46 -9.16 26.52 -9.89
N LEU A 47 -10.39 26.08 -10.15
CA LEU A 47 -11.06 26.17 -11.45
C LEU A 47 -12.46 26.75 -11.27
N THR A 48 -12.79 27.77 -12.06
CA THR A 48 -14.09 28.42 -12.02
C THR A 48 -14.86 28.13 -13.30
N LEU A 49 -16.11 27.68 -13.16
CA LEU A 49 -17.05 27.43 -14.24
C LEU A 49 -18.17 28.47 -14.22
N THR A 50 -18.54 28.96 -15.40
CA THR A 50 -19.65 29.91 -15.56
C THR A 50 -20.97 29.17 -15.73
N LYS A 51 -22.01 29.63 -15.02
CA LYS A 51 -23.38 29.13 -15.14
C LYS A 51 -24.15 29.90 -16.20
N ASN A 52 -25.07 29.20 -16.86
CA ASN A 52 -26.06 29.80 -17.73
C ASN A 52 -27.23 30.39 -16.91
N ASN A 53 -28.21 30.97 -17.60
CA ASN A 53 -29.35 31.62 -16.97
C ASN A 53 -30.29 30.66 -16.20
N THR A 54 -30.15 29.34 -16.37
CA THR A 54 -30.90 28.32 -15.62
C THR A 54 -30.12 27.80 -14.41
N GLY A 55 -28.90 28.28 -14.18
CA GLY A 55 -28.03 27.83 -13.09
C GLY A 55 -27.25 26.54 -13.39
N GLU A 56 -27.28 26.09 -14.65
CA GLU A 56 -26.57 24.91 -15.15
C GLU A 56 -25.28 25.31 -15.88
N ILE A 57 -24.43 24.34 -16.21
CA ILE A 57 -23.21 24.56 -17.00
C ILE A 57 -23.44 24.09 -18.43
N ASP A 58 -23.19 24.97 -19.40
CA ASP A 58 -23.24 24.61 -20.81
C ASP A 58 -22.09 23.65 -21.14
N MET A 59 -22.35 22.61 -21.94
CA MET A 59 -21.33 21.60 -22.30
C MET A 59 -20.12 22.20 -23.03
N ASP A 60 -20.30 23.32 -23.73
CA ASP A 60 -19.19 24.08 -24.35
C ASP A 60 -18.26 24.68 -23.28
N GLU A 61 -18.80 25.17 -22.16
CA GLU A 61 -18.02 25.63 -21.00
C GLU A 61 -17.32 24.46 -20.33
N VAL A 62 -18.00 23.31 -20.14
CA VAL A 62 -17.37 22.09 -19.59
C VAL A 62 -16.18 21.67 -20.45
N ALA A 63 -16.32 21.64 -21.77
CA ALA A 63 -15.23 21.27 -22.67
C ALA A 63 -14.05 22.25 -22.61
N LEU A 64 -14.33 23.56 -22.59
CA LEU A 64 -13.30 24.59 -22.46
C LEU A 64 -12.57 24.50 -21.12
N LYS A 65 -13.30 24.30 -20.03
CA LYS A 65 -12.76 24.21 -18.68
C LYS A 65 -12.06 22.89 -18.41
N TYR A 66 -12.41 21.83 -19.13
CA TYR A 66 -11.65 20.58 -19.12
C TYR A 66 -10.23 20.75 -19.69
N GLU A 67 -10.07 21.52 -20.77
CA GLU A 67 -8.73 21.84 -21.28
C GLU A 67 -7.93 22.70 -20.29
N GLU A 68 -8.59 23.64 -19.60
CA GLU A 68 -7.96 24.42 -18.52
C GLU A 68 -7.54 23.51 -17.34
N LEU A 69 -8.39 22.57 -16.94
CA LEU A 69 -8.10 21.56 -15.92
C LEU A 69 -6.87 20.72 -16.26
N ILE A 70 -6.73 20.29 -17.52
CA ILE A 70 -5.55 19.55 -17.99
C ILE A 70 -4.26 20.37 -17.77
N GLU A 71 -4.26 21.65 -18.14
CA GLU A 71 -3.07 22.50 -18.00
C GLU A 71 -2.73 22.78 -16.52
N LYS A 72 -3.75 22.96 -15.67
CA LYS A 72 -3.58 23.09 -14.22
C LYS A 72 -2.99 21.83 -13.61
N ALA A 73 -3.60 20.67 -13.87
CA ALA A 73 -3.11 19.37 -13.41
C ALA A 73 -1.68 19.10 -13.90
N ARG A 74 -1.38 19.42 -15.17
CA ARG A 74 -0.02 19.28 -15.73
C ARG A 74 0.99 20.17 -15.01
N THR A 75 0.59 21.39 -14.64
CA THR A 75 1.44 22.32 -13.90
C THR A 75 1.77 21.76 -12.52
N LEU A 76 0.76 21.29 -11.78
CA LEU A 76 0.91 20.65 -10.48
C LEU A 76 1.80 19.40 -10.57
N TYR A 77 1.50 18.50 -11.52
CA TYR A 77 2.27 17.30 -11.81
C TYR A 77 3.75 17.59 -12.12
N ASN A 78 4.04 18.62 -12.93
CA ASN A 78 5.42 18.98 -13.26
C ASN A 78 6.16 19.60 -12.08
N SER A 79 5.44 20.29 -11.18
CA SER A 79 6.00 20.92 -9.98
C SER A 79 6.32 19.96 -8.84
N SER A 80 5.95 18.67 -8.95
CA SER A 80 6.11 17.66 -7.90
C SER A 80 7.56 17.40 -7.45
N GLY A 81 8.55 17.74 -8.27
CA GLY A 81 9.97 17.49 -7.99
C GLY A 81 10.46 16.08 -8.34
N TYR A 82 9.57 15.12 -8.63
CA TYR A 82 9.95 13.76 -9.01
C TYR A 82 10.45 13.67 -10.46
N GLU A 83 11.49 12.86 -10.67
CA GLU A 83 12.10 12.59 -11.98
C GLU A 83 11.28 11.58 -12.80
N GLU A 84 10.93 10.44 -12.20
CA GLU A 84 9.98 9.47 -12.77
C GLU A 84 8.69 9.50 -11.95
N LYS A 85 7.57 9.82 -12.58
CA LYS A 85 6.32 10.11 -11.86
C LYS A 85 5.09 9.65 -12.60
N GLY A 86 4.01 9.49 -11.85
CA GLY A 86 2.67 9.24 -12.39
C GLY A 86 1.63 10.09 -11.67
N LEU A 87 0.60 10.48 -12.40
CA LEU A 87 -0.57 11.12 -11.83
C LEU A 87 -1.41 10.00 -11.21
N MET A 88 -1.51 9.95 -9.89
CA MET A 88 -2.25 8.88 -9.20
C MET A 88 -3.75 9.15 -9.30
N VAL A 89 -4.16 10.34 -8.87
CA VAL A 89 -5.56 10.76 -8.85
C VAL A 89 -5.64 12.29 -8.89
N LEU A 90 -6.69 12.78 -9.51
CA LEU A 90 -7.17 14.14 -9.43
C LEU A 90 -8.54 14.13 -8.75
N ASN A 91 -8.73 14.98 -7.76
CA ASN A 91 -9.99 15.17 -7.06
C ASN A 91 -10.46 16.61 -7.25
N MET A 92 -11.77 16.83 -7.42
CA MET A 92 -12.35 18.16 -7.48
C MET A 92 -13.35 18.34 -6.34
N GLU A 93 -13.22 19.42 -5.57
CA GLU A 93 -14.15 19.75 -4.49
C GLU A 93 -14.74 21.14 -4.71
N LYS A 94 -16.07 21.27 -4.57
CA LYS A 94 -16.76 22.55 -4.69
C LYS A 94 -16.44 23.44 -3.49
N GLN A 95 -15.87 24.62 -3.75
CA GLN A 95 -15.50 25.60 -2.74
C GLN A 95 -16.60 26.66 -2.55
N THR A 96 -16.92 27.38 -3.62
CA THR A 96 -17.89 28.48 -3.60
C THR A 96 -18.84 28.39 -4.78
N GLU A 97 -20.05 28.90 -4.58
CA GLU A 97 -21.09 28.89 -5.59
C GLU A 97 -21.97 30.12 -5.43
N ASP A 98 -22.16 30.88 -6.51
CA ASP A 98 -23.12 31.97 -6.57
C ASP A 98 -24.08 31.81 -7.77
N ASN A 99 -24.82 32.85 -8.15
CA ASN A 99 -25.79 32.75 -9.24
C ASN A 99 -25.15 32.64 -10.64
N ASN A 100 -23.90 33.06 -10.80
CA ASN A 100 -23.21 33.18 -12.09
C ASN A 100 -22.07 32.18 -12.22
N GLU A 101 -21.43 31.79 -11.11
CA GLU A 101 -20.23 30.94 -11.16
C GLU A 101 -20.18 29.92 -10.02
N VAL A 102 -19.39 28.89 -10.25
CA VAL A 102 -18.99 27.90 -9.25
C VAL A 102 -17.49 27.71 -9.32
N THR A 103 -16.83 27.72 -8.16
CA THR A 103 -15.39 27.50 -8.05
C THR A 103 -15.13 26.15 -7.38
N PHE A 104 -14.26 25.38 -7.99
CA PHE A 104 -13.76 24.11 -7.50
C PHE A 104 -12.30 24.25 -7.09
N GLU A 105 -11.92 23.61 -5.99
CA GLU A 105 -10.54 23.26 -5.71
C GLU A 105 -10.20 21.99 -6.48
N ILE A 106 -9.07 22.02 -7.17
CA ILE A 106 -8.46 20.88 -7.82
C ILE A 106 -7.35 20.40 -6.93
N GLU A 107 -7.41 19.14 -6.50
CA GLU A 107 -6.32 18.47 -5.82
C GLU A 107 -5.70 17.44 -6.77
N THR A 108 -4.39 17.48 -6.95
CA THR A 108 -3.64 16.53 -7.78
C THR A 108 -2.63 15.79 -6.91
N VAL A 109 -2.73 14.47 -6.88
CA VAL A 109 -1.77 13.59 -6.21
C VAL A 109 -0.81 13.02 -7.26
N THR A 110 0.47 13.34 -7.12
CA THR A 110 1.55 12.81 -7.97
C THR A 110 2.40 11.83 -7.16
N GLY A 111 2.61 10.63 -7.69
CA GLY A 111 3.48 9.63 -7.09
C GLY A 111 4.85 9.57 -7.75
N ASP A 112 5.89 9.32 -6.96
CA ASP A 112 7.24 9.01 -7.43
C ASP A 112 7.33 7.52 -7.79
N LYS A 113 7.74 7.23 -9.03
CA LYS A 113 7.93 5.86 -9.51
C LYS A 113 9.35 5.34 -9.28
N ASN A 114 10.31 6.22 -8.98
CA ASN A 114 11.68 5.83 -8.70
C ASN A 114 11.85 5.27 -7.30
N ASN A 115 11.01 5.70 -6.36
CA ASN A 115 10.90 5.06 -5.07
C ASN A 115 9.99 3.85 -5.24
N ASP A 116 10.60 2.67 -5.25
CA ASP A 116 9.88 1.42 -5.12
C ASP A 116 9.08 1.48 -3.79
N PRO A 117 7.73 1.46 -3.79
CA PRO A 117 6.96 1.43 -2.55
C PRO A 117 7.27 0.19 -1.72
N TRP A 118 7.81 -0.83 -2.37
CA TRP A 118 8.19 -2.04 -1.72
C TRP A 118 9.55 -1.86 -1.06
N PRO A 119 9.71 -2.37 0.17
CA PRO A 119 10.94 -2.16 0.90
C PRO A 119 12.15 -2.94 0.33
N PHE A 120 11.99 -3.66 -0.79
CA PHE A 120 13.00 -4.49 -1.43
C PHE A 120 13.30 -4.02 -2.86
N GLY A 121 14.43 -3.34 -3.03
CA GLY A 121 14.89 -2.87 -4.34
C GLY A 121 15.66 -3.94 -5.13
N GLN A 122 15.99 -3.63 -6.39
CA GLN A 122 16.76 -4.53 -7.25
C GLN A 122 18.08 -4.99 -6.57
N GLY A 123 18.28 -6.32 -6.52
CA GLY A 123 19.46 -6.94 -5.91
C GLY A 123 19.33 -7.22 -4.42
N ASP A 124 18.21 -6.84 -3.80
CA ASP A 124 17.84 -7.21 -2.42
C ASP A 124 17.25 -8.62 -2.39
N ASP A 125 18.05 -9.58 -2.87
CA ASP A 125 17.65 -10.98 -3.02
C ASP A 125 18.10 -11.76 -1.77
N TRP A 126 17.21 -12.62 -1.23
CA TRP A 126 17.41 -13.33 0.03
C TRP A 126 17.15 -14.81 -0.08
N TRP A 127 17.91 -15.62 0.65
CA TRP A 127 17.59 -17.04 0.78
C TRP A 127 16.30 -17.24 1.56
N TYR A 128 15.46 -18.16 1.10
CA TYR A 128 14.13 -18.46 1.61
C TYR A 128 14.12 -18.87 3.10
N GLY A 129 15.23 -19.36 3.65
CA GLY A 129 15.33 -19.81 5.04
C GLY A 129 16.75 -20.26 5.44
N GLU A 130 16.82 -20.96 6.57
CA GLU A 130 18.05 -21.55 7.14
C GLU A 130 19.17 -20.53 7.41
N MET A 131 18.83 -19.26 7.63
CA MET A 131 19.82 -18.19 7.83
C MET A 131 20.82 -18.07 6.65
N GLY A 132 20.37 -18.43 5.45
CA GLY A 132 21.22 -18.55 4.25
C GLY A 132 21.89 -17.24 3.82
N GLY A 133 21.42 -16.09 4.31
CA GLY A 133 21.91 -14.77 3.91
C GLY A 133 21.23 -14.21 2.67
N GLY A 134 21.84 -13.17 2.13
CA GLY A 134 21.58 -12.69 0.79
C GLY A 134 22.03 -13.68 -0.29
N CYS A 135 21.47 -13.53 -1.48
CA CYS A 135 21.81 -14.34 -2.65
C CYS A 135 21.90 -13.48 -3.92
N ASN A 136 22.29 -14.08 -5.06
CA ASN A 136 22.39 -13.39 -6.36
C ASN A 136 23.20 -12.08 -6.39
N GLY A 137 24.20 -11.94 -5.50
CA GLY A 137 25.04 -10.74 -5.39
C GLY A 137 24.80 -9.95 -4.12
N ASN A 138 23.68 -10.15 -3.42
CA ASN A 138 23.58 -9.81 -2.01
C ASN A 138 24.48 -10.76 -1.20
N THR A 139 25.34 -10.19 -0.35
CA THR A 139 26.36 -10.92 0.42
C THR A 139 26.15 -10.83 1.92
N GLN A 140 25.01 -10.28 2.37
CA GLN A 140 24.69 -10.18 3.79
C GLN A 140 24.57 -11.57 4.42
N PRO A 141 25.35 -11.90 5.45
CA PRO A 141 25.31 -13.22 6.07
C PRO A 141 24.35 -13.26 7.27
N GLY A 142 23.86 -14.45 7.60
CA GLY A 142 23.36 -14.75 8.95
C GLY A 142 21.97 -14.21 9.29
N ILE A 143 21.17 -13.86 8.28
CA ILE A 143 19.71 -13.70 8.34
C ILE A 143 19.12 -14.26 7.03
N ASP A 144 17.82 -14.53 6.98
CA ASP A 144 17.15 -15.02 5.76
C ASP A 144 15.96 -14.13 5.38
N ALA A 145 15.25 -14.51 4.32
CA ALA A 145 14.13 -13.76 3.78
C ALA A 145 13.07 -13.45 4.84
N ALA A 146 12.76 -14.40 5.71
CA ALA A 146 11.81 -14.21 6.80
C ALA A 146 12.26 -13.07 7.74
N HIS A 147 13.53 -13.07 8.15
CA HIS A 147 14.07 -12.00 9.00
C HIS A 147 13.99 -10.64 8.33
N GLU A 148 14.37 -10.57 7.06
CA GLU A 148 14.38 -9.29 6.36
C GLU A 148 12.96 -8.76 6.15
N LEU A 149 12.00 -9.64 5.84
CA LEU A 149 10.57 -9.28 5.74
C LEU A 149 10.05 -8.68 7.05
N ALA A 150 10.33 -9.34 8.19
CA ALA A 150 9.93 -8.83 9.50
C ALA A 150 10.66 -7.53 9.86
N GLY A 151 11.96 -7.44 9.59
CA GLY A 151 12.79 -6.27 9.89
C GLY A 151 12.43 -5.02 9.09
N LYS A 152 11.89 -5.18 7.87
CA LYS A 152 11.42 -4.07 7.05
C LYS A 152 9.95 -3.71 7.27
N TYR A 153 9.20 -4.52 8.03
CA TYR A 153 7.79 -4.26 8.27
C TYR A 153 7.58 -3.10 9.25
N PRO A 154 6.69 -2.13 8.97
CA PRO A 154 6.51 -0.97 9.82
C PRO A 154 5.92 -1.38 11.17
N THR A 155 6.58 -0.96 12.24
CA THR A 155 6.09 -1.07 13.61
C THR A 155 5.33 0.20 14.00
N TYR A 156 4.37 0.07 14.92
CA TYR A 156 3.60 1.22 15.39
C TYR A 156 4.50 2.11 16.24
N LYS A 157 4.68 3.37 15.80
CA LYS A 157 5.50 4.35 16.51
C LYS A 157 4.71 4.95 17.66
N ILE A 158 4.94 4.42 18.86
CA ILE A 158 4.43 5.01 20.10
C ILE A 158 5.20 6.30 20.37
N THR A 159 4.52 7.44 20.29
CA THR A 159 5.10 8.75 20.67
C THR A 159 5.00 8.95 22.18
N GLU A 160 5.66 9.98 22.70
CA GLU A 160 5.56 10.34 24.11
C GLU A 160 4.13 10.70 24.55
N CYS A 161 3.28 11.13 23.61
CA CYS A 161 1.88 11.44 23.84
C CYS A 161 0.92 10.27 23.66
N MET A 162 1.42 9.10 23.30
CA MET A 162 0.62 7.90 23.13
C MET A 162 0.90 6.89 24.23
N ALA A 163 -0.12 6.11 24.56
CA ALA A 163 -0.01 4.94 25.42
C ALA A 163 -0.75 3.76 24.77
N ILE A 164 -0.35 2.56 25.18
CA ILE A 164 -0.97 1.31 24.75
C ILE A 164 -1.75 0.71 25.92
N ALA A 165 -3.01 0.38 25.67
CA ALA A 165 -3.84 -0.41 26.58
C ALA A 165 -4.01 -1.83 26.04
N GLY A 166 -4.21 -2.78 26.96
CA GLY A 166 -4.53 -4.17 26.62
C GLY A 166 -3.52 -4.86 25.71
N PRO A 167 -2.20 -4.83 26.01
CA PRO A 167 -1.23 -5.53 25.19
C PRO A 167 -1.57 -7.01 25.12
N LYS A 168 -1.54 -7.56 23.91
CA LYS A 168 -1.79 -8.96 23.65
C LYS A 168 -0.79 -9.48 22.63
N SER A 169 -0.11 -10.55 22.99
CA SER A 169 0.78 -11.23 22.08
C SER A 169 0.11 -12.42 21.38
N VAL A 170 0.53 -12.65 20.15
CA VAL A 170 0.09 -13.77 19.31
C VAL A 170 1.31 -14.45 18.73
N GLU A 171 1.45 -15.73 19.00
CA GLU A 171 2.51 -16.55 18.40
C GLU A 171 2.12 -16.95 16.97
N VAL A 172 3.02 -16.74 16.02
CA VAL A 172 2.86 -17.10 14.61
C VAL A 172 4.02 -17.99 14.20
N LYS A 173 3.70 -19.24 13.86
CA LYS A 173 4.66 -20.25 13.42
C LYS A 173 4.50 -20.50 11.92
N GLY A 174 5.62 -20.51 11.19
CA GLY A 174 5.66 -20.82 9.77
C GLY A 174 4.96 -22.15 9.46
N GLY A 175 4.19 -22.19 8.37
CA GLY A 175 3.43 -23.35 7.89
C GLY A 175 2.34 -23.92 8.80
N GLU A 176 1.87 -23.13 9.77
CA GLU A 176 0.55 -23.34 10.39
C GLU A 176 -0.58 -23.40 9.34
N GLU A 177 -1.63 -24.19 9.59
CA GLU A 177 -2.70 -24.37 8.60
C GLU A 177 -3.56 -23.12 8.41
N TRP A 178 -3.70 -22.30 9.44
CA TRP A 178 -4.52 -21.08 9.40
C TRP A 178 -3.81 -19.90 8.72
N LEU A 179 -2.50 -20.00 8.46
CA LEU A 179 -1.76 -19.08 7.59
C LEU A 179 -2.05 -19.32 6.10
N ARG A 180 -2.89 -20.31 5.81
CA ARG A 180 -3.29 -20.75 4.47
C ARG A 180 -4.79 -20.64 4.29
N ARG A 181 -5.25 -20.63 3.04
CA ARG A 181 -6.67 -20.78 2.75
C ARG A 181 -7.16 -22.17 3.15
N PRO A 182 -8.36 -22.28 3.76
CA PRO A 182 -8.93 -23.58 4.13
C PRO A 182 -9.05 -24.52 2.92
N GLY A 183 -8.44 -25.70 3.00
CA GLY A 183 -8.58 -26.77 2.00
C GLY A 183 -7.49 -26.83 0.93
N GLU A 184 -6.50 -25.93 0.96
CA GLU A 184 -5.36 -25.97 0.04
C GLU A 184 -4.23 -26.85 0.60
N PRO A 185 -3.56 -27.68 -0.25
CA PRO A 185 -2.36 -28.39 0.16
C PRO A 185 -1.26 -27.38 0.55
N MET A 186 -0.16 -27.83 1.15
CA MET A 186 1.01 -26.96 1.26
C MET A 186 1.44 -26.58 -0.15
N ASP A 187 1.54 -25.28 -0.45
CA ASP A 187 1.99 -24.79 -1.76
C ASP A 187 3.38 -25.35 -2.06
N ASN A 188 4.20 -25.47 -1.01
CA ASN A 188 5.49 -26.13 -1.05
C ASN A 188 5.90 -26.64 0.35
N TYR A 189 6.67 -27.74 0.40
CA TYR A 189 7.24 -28.26 1.65
C TYR A 189 8.24 -27.30 2.34
N LEU A 190 8.59 -26.19 1.70
CA LEU A 190 9.47 -25.15 2.22
C LEU A 190 8.70 -23.94 2.78
N ASP A 191 7.37 -23.89 2.68
CA ASP A 191 6.55 -22.79 3.21
C ASP A 191 6.72 -22.60 4.73
N TYR A 192 7.25 -23.60 5.42
CA TYR A 192 7.63 -23.50 6.83
C TYR A 192 8.74 -22.48 7.10
N TYR A 193 9.56 -22.19 6.08
CA TYR A 193 10.67 -21.24 6.15
C TYR A 193 10.23 -19.78 5.94
N ILE A 194 8.97 -19.50 5.58
CA ILE A 194 8.47 -18.14 5.42
C ILE A 194 7.09 -17.98 6.08
N PHE A 195 6.73 -16.76 6.50
CA PHE A 195 5.50 -16.54 7.29
C PHE A 195 4.20 -16.59 6.49
N CYS A 196 4.32 -16.45 5.19
CA CYS A 196 3.20 -16.17 4.29
C CYS A 196 3.18 -17.18 3.16
N VAL A 197 2.02 -17.79 2.95
CA VAL A 197 1.77 -18.73 1.86
C VAL A 197 1.18 -17.96 0.69
N LYS A 198 1.64 -18.26 -0.52
CA LYS A 198 1.31 -17.47 -1.72
C LYS A 198 0.27 -18.20 -2.55
N ASP A 199 -0.96 -17.70 -2.53
CA ASP A 199 -2.02 -18.18 -3.41
C ASP A 199 -1.58 -18.18 -4.89
N ASN A 200 -1.79 -19.30 -5.59
CA ASN A 200 -1.64 -19.45 -7.04
C ASN A 200 -0.23 -19.26 -7.62
N VAL A 201 0.84 -19.68 -6.94
CA VAL A 201 2.10 -19.99 -7.65
C VAL A 201 2.14 -21.47 -7.93
N GLU A 202 2.70 -21.82 -9.09
CA GLU A 202 3.14 -23.18 -9.33
C GLU A 202 3.92 -23.68 -8.10
N PRO A 203 3.61 -24.89 -7.59
CA PRO A 203 4.31 -25.44 -6.44
C PRO A 203 5.81 -25.39 -6.72
N PHE A 204 6.57 -24.86 -5.77
CA PHE A 204 8.03 -24.75 -5.88
C PHE A 204 8.56 -26.14 -6.25
N VAL A 205 9.10 -26.27 -7.46
CA VAL A 205 9.70 -27.52 -7.89
C VAL A 205 10.99 -27.66 -7.10
N TYR A 206 11.41 -28.87 -6.74
CA TYR A 206 12.68 -29.12 -6.02
C TYR A 206 13.94 -28.47 -6.66
N ASN A 207 13.82 -27.98 -7.91
CA ASN A 207 14.86 -27.26 -8.64
C ASN A 207 14.70 -25.73 -8.65
N ASP A 208 13.66 -25.19 -8.02
CA ASP A 208 13.46 -23.75 -7.90
C ASP A 208 14.48 -23.19 -6.91
N ASN A 209 15.17 -22.15 -7.35
CA ASN A 209 16.21 -21.49 -6.58
C ASN A 209 15.58 -20.96 -5.28
N LEU A 210 16.08 -21.41 -4.11
CA LEU A 210 15.68 -20.88 -2.79
C LEU A 210 16.08 -19.40 -2.62
N CYS A 211 16.81 -18.82 -3.57
CA CYS A 211 17.05 -17.40 -3.64
C CYS A 211 15.77 -16.68 -4.12
N LEU A 212 15.11 -15.99 -3.18
CA LEU A 212 14.02 -15.08 -3.46
C LEU A 212 14.57 -13.79 -4.04
N LEU A 213 14.23 -13.54 -5.30
CA LEU A 213 14.48 -12.25 -5.94
C LEU A 213 13.69 -11.15 -5.23
N TYR A 214 14.20 -9.92 -5.27
CA TYR A 214 13.58 -8.74 -4.66
C TYR A 214 12.07 -8.60 -4.97
N ASN A 215 11.65 -8.87 -6.21
CA ASN A 215 10.22 -8.81 -6.58
C ASN A 215 9.38 -9.90 -5.89
N LYS A 216 9.95 -11.08 -5.61
CA LYS A 216 9.30 -12.10 -4.78
C LYS A 216 9.29 -11.70 -3.31
N MET A 217 10.35 -11.04 -2.82
CA MET A 217 10.38 -10.47 -1.47
C MET A 217 9.25 -9.45 -1.26
N SER A 218 9.05 -8.52 -2.19
CA SER A 218 7.94 -7.55 -2.17
C SER A 218 6.57 -8.22 -2.13
N VAL A 219 6.40 -9.32 -2.88
CA VAL A 219 5.17 -10.11 -2.83
C VAL A 219 4.97 -10.73 -1.44
N TYR A 220 5.98 -11.40 -0.88
CA TYR A 220 5.87 -11.94 0.48
C TYR A 220 5.65 -10.87 1.54
N TYR A 221 6.19 -9.66 1.35
CA TYR A 221 5.97 -8.51 2.21
C TYR A 221 4.50 -8.09 2.24
N SER A 222 3.85 -8.04 1.07
CA SER A 222 2.41 -7.75 0.98
C SER A 222 1.56 -8.80 1.71
N TYR A 223 1.97 -10.07 1.68
CA TYR A 223 1.27 -11.12 2.43
C TYR A 223 1.55 -11.07 3.93
N LEU A 224 2.75 -10.62 4.33
CA LEU A 224 3.07 -10.43 5.74
C LEU A 224 2.12 -9.40 6.37
N ASP A 225 1.80 -8.31 5.66
CA ASP A 225 0.76 -7.35 6.10
C ASP A 225 -0.58 -8.04 6.34
N TYR A 226 -1.03 -8.86 5.38
CA TYR A 226 -2.28 -9.61 5.53
C TYR A 226 -2.26 -10.58 6.72
N VAL A 227 -1.15 -11.30 6.93
CA VAL A 227 -0.97 -12.20 8.08
C VAL A 227 -1.08 -11.42 9.39
N ILE A 228 -0.36 -10.30 9.52
CA ILE A 228 -0.31 -9.50 10.75
C ILE A 228 -1.65 -8.82 11.03
N THR A 229 -2.26 -8.17 10.03
CA THR A 229 -3.45 -7.34 10.23
C THR A 229 -4.75 -8.15 10.28
N ASN A 230 -4.79 -9.31 9.62
CA ASN A 230 -6.00 -10.13 9.49
C ASN A 230 -5.85 -11.50 10.16
N LEU A 231 -5.00 -12.38 9.63
CA LEU A 231 -5.01 -13.79 10.03
C LEU A 231 -4.60 -14.00 11.48
N ALA A 232 -3.44 -13.48 11.88
CA ALA A 232 -2.90 -13.64 13.24
C ALA A 232 -3.77 -12.92 14.26
N ARG A 233 -4.31 -11.74 13.90
CA ARG A 233 -5.25 -11.00 14.74
C ARG A 233 -6.50 -11.83 15.06
N VAL A 234 -7.12 -12.41 14.03
CA VAL A 234 -8.34 -13.23 14.18
C VAL A 234 -8.04 -14.53 14.92
N HIS A 235 -7.00 -15.25 14.49
CA HIS A 235 -6.62 -16.54 15.10
C HIS A 235 -6.19 -16.38 16.56
N GLY A 236 -5.39 -15.34 16.85
CA GLY A 236 -4.96 -15.00 18.20
C GLY A 236 -6.07 -14.42 19.07
N GLY A 237 -7.27 -14.16 18.53
CA GLY A 237 -8.39 -13.55 19.25
C GLY A 237 -8.08 -12.14 19.75
N VAL A 238 -7.32 -11.36 18.97
CA VAL A 238 -6.99 -9.98 19.27
C VAL A 238 -8.24 -9.11 19.04
N PRO A 239 -8.68 -8.34 20.04
CA PRO A 239 -9.89 -7.53 19.91
C PRO A 239 -9.81 -6.50 18.78
N GLU A 240 -10.96 -6.10 18.26
CA GLU A 240 -11.07 -5.01 17.29
C GLU A 240 -10.50 -3.69 17.88
N GLY A 241 -9.91 -2.86 17.02
CA GLY A 241 -9.24 -1.61 17.40
C GLY A 241 -7.81 -1.77 17.93
N HIS A 242 -7.34 -3.00 18.22
CA HIS A 242 -5.93 -3.21 18.52
C HIS A 242 -5.10 -3.13 17.24
N VAL A 243 -4.01 -2.38 17.28
CA VAL A 243 -3.04 -2.25 16.20
C VAL A 243 -1.84 -3.15 16.48
N PHE A 244 -1.19 -3.63 15.42
CA PHE A 244 0.12 -4.27 15.54
C PHE A 244 1.13 -3.24 16.05
N ILE A 245 1.89 -3.59 17.09
CA ILE A 245 2.87 -2.71 17.72
C ILE A 245 4.26 -3.07 17.26
N ASP A 246 4.68 -4.32 17.49
CA ASP A 246 6.03 -4.76 17.22
C ASP A 246 6.11 -6.29 17.20
N PHE A 247 7.23 -6.82 16.70
CA PHE A 247 7.63 -8.20 16.92
C PHE A 247 8.34 -8.30 18.28
N ILE A 248 7.85 -9.15 19.18
CA ILE A 248 8.56 -9.48 20.41
C ILE A 248 9.61 -10.53 20.07
N ASP A 249 10.87 -10.13 20.20
CA ASP A 249 12.03 -10.98 20.00
C ASP A 249 12.17 -11.99 21.15
N ASN A 250 11.49 -13.13 21.02
CA ASN A 250 11.61 -14.23 21.98
C ASN A 250 12.34 -15.46 21.41
N ASN A 251 12.48 -15.57 20.08
CA ASN A 251 13.33 -16.57 19.43
C ASN A 251 13.37 -16.35 17.90
N VAL A 252 13.97 -15.22 17.48
CA VAL A 252 14.06 -14.84 16.06
C VAL A 252 14.78 -15.88 15.18
N TYR A 253 15.56 -16.79 15.78
CA TYR A 253 16.29 -17.88 15.11
C TYR A 253 15.41 -19.00 14.50
N GLY A 254 14.09 -18.94 14.69
CA GLY A 254 13.18 -20.03 14.35
C GLY A 254 13.22 -21.15 15.38
N ASP A 255 12.06 -21.76 15.61
CA ASP A 255 11.97 -22.92 16.49
C ASP A 255 12.32 -24.19 15.72
N PHE A 256 13.32 -24.92 16.23
CA PHE A 256 13.70 -26.22 15.70
C PHE A 256 12.71 -27.28 16.17
N GLN A 257 11.97 -27.88 15.26
CA GLN A 257 11.19 -29.09 15.56
C GLN A 257 11.61 -30.29 14.71
N TYR A 258 12.02 -31.35 15.40
CA TYR A 258 12.18 -32.68 14.82
C TYR A 258 10.80 -33.33 14.65
N ILE A 259 10.16 -33.14 13.50
CA ILE A 259 9.00 -33.97 13.16
C ILE A 259 9.51 -35.27 12.56
N GLN A 260 9.56 -36.33 13.37
CA GLN A 260 9.87 -37.68 12.90
C GLN A 260 8.77 -38.20 11.97
N SER A 261 8.96 -37.97 10.67
CA SER A 261 8.39 -38.80 9.61
C SER A 261 9.51 -39.11 8.60
N GLY A 262 10.40 -40.05 8.97
CA GLY A 262 11.59 -40.39 8.18
C GLY A 262 12.84 -39.55 8.51
N SER A 263 13.61 -39.19 7.48
CA SER A 263 14.99 -38.67 7.57
C SER A 263 15.16 -37.15 7.38
N TYR A 264 14.08 -36.37 7.41
CA TYR A 264 14.14 -34.92 7.15
C TYR A 264 13.93 -34.11 8.43
N THR A 265 14.70 -33.02 8.58
CA THR A 265 14.53 -32.01 9.63
C THR A 265 13.74 -30.86 9.04
N LYS A 266 12.75 -30.32 9.77
CA LYS A 266 12.00 -29.13 9.36
C LYS A 266 12.40 -27.96 10.26
N TYR A 267 12.54 -26.78 9.68
CA TYR A 267 12.76 -25.53 10.39
C TYR A 267 11.54 -24.65 10.18
N PHE A 268 11.16 -23.92 11.23
CA PHE A 268 10.01 -23.03 11.18
C PHE A 268 10.41 -21.73 11.84
N HIS A 269 10.10 -20.61 11.21
CA HIS A 269 10.22 -19.34 11.91
C HIS A 269 9.06 -19.18 12.89
N ASN A 270 9.36 -18.65 14.07
CA ASN A 270 8.39 -18.36 15.11
C ASN A 270 8.54 -16.90 15.53
N PHE A 271 7.46 -16.14 15.42
CA PHE A 271 7.42 -14.74 15.82
C PHE A 271 6.29 -14.53 16.80
N GLU A 272 6.54 -13.70 17.80
CA GLU A 272 5.51 -13.23 18.71
C GLU A 272 5.10 -11.82 18.30
N LEU A 273 3.88 -11.67 17.77
CA LEU A 273 3.34 -10.39 17.35
C LEU A 273 2.68 -9.71 18.54
N LEU A 274 3.11 -8.50 18.87
CA LEU A 274 2.48 -7.69 19.91
C LEU A 274 1.42 -6.79 19.30
N TYR A 275 0.23 -6.81 19.89
CA TYR A 275 -0.87 -5.91 19.56
C TYR A 275 -1.28 -5.10 20.79
N GLY A 276 -1.91 -3.95 20.57
CA GLY A 276 -2.50 -3.18 21.65
C GLY A 276 -3.39 -2.06 21.14
N LEU A 277 -4.21 -1.49 22.02
CA LEU A 277 -5.10 -0.37 21.70
C LEU A 277 -4.37 0.94 21.95
N PRO A 278 -4.04 1.74 20.91
CA PRO A 278 -3.42 3.03 21.10
C PRO A 278 -4.44 4.05 21.58
N PHE A 279 -4.01 4.95 22.46
CA PHE A 279 -4.80 6.11 22.88
C PHE A 279 -3.90 7.28 23.24
N ASP A 280 -4.43 8.49 23.07
CA ASP A 280 -3.72 9.71 23.44
C ASP A 280 -3.75 9.92 24.95
N LYS A 281 -2.60 10.28 25.51
CA LYS A 281 -2.50 10.64 26.92
C LYS A 281 -3.20 11.99 27.16
N PRO A 282 -4.07 12.10 28.17
CA PRO A 282 -4.64 13.38 28.54
C PRO A 282 -3.54 14.34 29.03
N ASN A 283 -3.59 15.60 28.57
CA ASN A 283 -2.64 16.68 28.88
C ASN A 283 -1.22 16.50 28.33
N CYS A 284 -1.08 15.86 27.17
CA CYS A 284 0.18 15.88 26.44
C CYS A 284 0.23 17.12 25.54
N ASP A 285 0.87 18.19 26.00
CA ASP A 285 1.27 19.27 25.11
C ASP A 285 2.40 18.72 24.20
N PRO A 286 2.31 18.85 22.87
CA PRO A 286 3.38 18.41 21.99
C PRO A 286 4.68 19.15 22.37
N PRO A 287 5.85 18.50 22.25
CA PRO A 287 7.12 19.13 22.56
C PRO A 287 7.27 20.38 21.68
N ILE A 288 7.45 21.53 22.33
CA ILE A 288 7.48 22.84 21.65
C ILE A 288 8.79 23.03 20.87
N GLU A 289 9.77 22.13 20.97
CA GLU A 289 11.04 22.25 20.26
C GLU A 289 11.50 20.90 19.69
N LEU A 290 11.91 20.95 18.41
CA LEU A 290 12.61 19.90 17.65
C LEU A 290 14.08 19.77 18.11
#